data_AF-A0A1G1KCD7-F1
#
_entry.id   AF-A0A1G1KCD7-F1
#
_cell.length_a   1.000
_cell.length_b   1.000
_cell.length_c   1.000
_cell.angle_alpha   90.00
_cell.angle_beta   90.00
_cell.angle_gamma   90.00
#
_symmetry.space_group_name_H-M   'P 1'
#
loop_
_entity.id
_entity.type
_entity.pdbx_description
1 polymer ?
#
loop_
_entity_poly.entity_id
_entity_poly.type
_entity_poly.pdbx_seq_one_letter_code
_entity_poly.pdbx_strand_id
1 'polypeptide(L)'
;MVCFFLAICFRDDIRQLFPRIRKIHGVDLGPERQESGGDRDPRAEAEALIRELDNELIREQEALLTKALQEKKLLDANGILVLIRYFAALSIAYSFQEVYHQLYGSQMGLLDYLNEQADGQPIDVLRPFYSLVASQYSVLYKNYSFEQWLGFLKDRVLIREDGGRIRITVRGREFLTHLTKMGWTKNRLG
;
A
#
# COMPACT_ATOMS: atom_id res chain seq x y z
N MET A 1 -0.56 -0.88 -2.96
CA MET A 1 -0.23 -2.28 -2.57
C MET A 1 -1.39 -3.04 -1.95
N VAL A 2 -2.32 -2.41 -1.22
CA VAL A 2 -3.58 -3.09 -0.82
C VAL A 2 -4.38 -3.57 -2.04
N CYS A 3 -4.47 -2.78 -3.12
CA CYS A 3 -5.08 -3.23 -4.37
C CYS A 3 -4.32 -4.36 -5.06
N PHE A 4 -3.02 -4.52 -4.82
CA PHE A 4 -2.22 -5.60 -5.42
C PHE A 4 -2.39 -6.90 -4.65
N PHE A 5 -2.50 -6.81 -3.31
CA PHE A 5 -2.84 -7.95 -2.46
C PHE A 5 -4.29 -8.42 -2.72
N LEU A 6 -5.25 -7.49 -2.82
CA LEU A 6 -6.61 -7.79 -3.28
C LEU A 6 -6.62 -8.34 -4.71
N ALA A 7 -5.81 -7.83 -5.63
CA ALA A 7 -5.76 -8.35 -7.01
C ALA A 7 -5.11 -9.74 -7.12
N ILE A 8 -4.27 -10.14 -6.16
CA ILE A 8 -3.71 -11.49 -6.09
C ILE A 8 -4.73 -12.45 -5.44
N CYS A 9 -5.33 -12.06 -4.30
CA CYS A 9 -6.33 -12.88 -3.61
C CYS A 9 -7.62 -13.04 -4.43
N PHE A 10 -8.03 -12.02 -5.20
CA PHE A 10 -9.22 -12.03 -6.06
C PHE A 10 -8.88 -12.11 -7.55
N ARG A 11 -7.70 -12.63 -7.90
CA ARG A 11 -7.25 -12.69 -9.31
C ARG A 11 -8.25 -13.39 -10.20
N ASP A 12 -8.86 -14.46 -9.71
CA ASP A 12 -9.82 -15.26 -10.47
C ASP A 12 -11.23 -14.64 -10.49
N ASP A 13 -11.62 -13.86 -9.49
CA ASP A 13 -12.87 -13.08 -9.51
C ASP A 13 -12.76 -11.81 -10.38
N ILE A 14 -11.59 -11.16 -10.44
CA ILE A 14 -11.33 -10.04 -11.36
C ILE A 14 -11.29 -10.54 -12.82
N ARG A 15 -10.75 -11.74 -13.07
CA ARG A 15 -10.80 -12.39 -14.39
C ARG A 15 -12.23 -12.70 -14.83
N GLN A 16 -13.14 -12.97 -13.90
CA GLN A 16 -14.58 -13.14 -14.16
C GLN A 16 -15.30 -11.82 -14.46
N LEU A 17 -14.70 -10.66 -14.19
CA LEU A 17 -15.26 -9.35 -14.54
C LEU A 17 -14.86 -8.86 -15.94
N PHE A 18 -13.77 -9.38 -16.52
CA PHE A 18 -13.34 -9.05 -17.89
C PHE A 18 -14.33 -9.42 -19.02
N PRO A 19 -15.13 -10.50 -18.95
CA PRO A 19 -16.16 -10.78 -19.95
C PRO A 19 -17.26 -9.71 -20.03
N ARG A 20 -17.48 -8.94 -18.94
CA ARG A 20 -18.58 -7.97 -18.84
C ARG A 20 -18.31 -6.63 -19.53
N ILE A 21 -17.09 -6.35 -19.98
CA ILE A 21 -16.73 -5.13 -20.76
C ILE A 21 -16.70 -5.45 -22.26
N ARG A 22 -17.57 -6.34 -22.75
CA ARG A 22 -17.72 -6.66 -24.19
C ARG A 22 -19.00 -6.09 -24.82
N LYS A 23 -19.73 -5.21 -24.14
CA LYS A 23 -20.83 -4.44 -24.74
C LYS A 23 -20.47 -2.96 -24.90
N ILE A 24 -19.87 -2.62 -26.04
CA ILE A 24 -20.02 -1.32 -26.68
C ILE A 24 -20.45 -1.61 -28.12
N HIS A 25 -21.64 -1.14 -28.49
CA HIS A 25 -22.27 -1.24 -29.82
C HIS A 25 -22.59 -2.65 -30.38
N GLY A 26 -23.77 -3.16 -30.00
CA GLY A 26 -24.75 -3.62 -31.00
C GLY A 26 -24.49 -4.91 -31.79
N VAL A 27 -23.74 -5.89 -31.27
CA VAL A 27 -23.60 -7.21 -31.92
C VAL A 27 -23.91 -8.33 -30.93
N ASP A 28 -24.87 -9.18 -31.30
CA ASP A 28 -25.38 -10.32 -30.54
C ASP A 28 -24.60 -11.59 -30.94
N LEU A 29 -24.11 -12.36 -29.97
CA LEU A 29 -23.36 -13.60 -30.23
C LEU A 29 -23.77 -14.72 -29.26
N GLY A 30 -24.69 -15.58 -29.72
CA GLY A 30 -24.72 -17.00 -29.38
C GLY A 30 -25.33 -17.40 -28.03
N PRO A 31 -25.72 -18.69 -27.89
CA PRO A 31 -26.82 -19.09 -27.05
C PRO A 31 -26.48 -19.03 -25.56
N GLU A 32 -27.48 -18.64 -24.78
CA GLU A 32 -27.51 -18.64 -23.32
C GLU A 32 -26.85 -19.89 -22.74
N ARG A 33 -25.63 -19.71 -22.20
CA ARG A 33 -25.25 -20.50 -21.04
C ARG A 33 -25.91 -19.85 -19.84
N GLN A 34 -26.89 -20.53 -19.27
CA GLN A 34 -27.31 -20.29 -17.90
C GLN A 34 -26.07 -20.34 -17.01
N GLU A 35 -25.56 -19.17 -16.63
CA GLU A 35 -24.69 -19.05 -15.48
C GLU A 35 -25.54 -19.42 -14.26
N SER A 36 -25.30 -20.61 -13.72
CA SER A 36 -25.74 -20.98 -12.38
C SER A 36 -25.07 -20.01 -11.40
N GLY A 37 -25.77 -18.92 -11.07
CA GLY A 37 -25.50 -18.10 -9.90
C GLY A 37 -25.76 -18.94 -8.65
N GLY A 38 -24.83 -19.84 -8.35
CA GLY A 38 -24.79 -20.52 -7.07
C GLY A 38 -24.47 -19.48 -6.00
N ASP A 39 -25.42 -19.27 -5.10
CA ASP A 39 -25.24 -18.57 -3.83
C ASP A 39 -24.03 -19.19 -3.11
N ARG A 40 -22.85 -18.56 -3.22
CA ARG A 40 -21.64 -19.03 -2.53
C ARG A 40 -21.87 -18.76 -1.06
N ASP A 41 -21.95 -19.82 -0.24
CA ASP A 41 -22.07 -19.70 1.21
C ASP A 41 -20.85 -18.95 1.78
N PRO A 42 -21.01 -17.74 2.33
CA PRO A 42 -19.90 -16.95 2.86
C PRO A 42 -19.14 -17.65 4.00
N ARG A 43 -19.79 -18.59 4.71
CA ARG A 43 -19.14 -19.36 5.78
C ARG A 43 -18.17 -20.37 5.22
N ALA A 44 -18.57 -21.09 4.17
CA ALA A 44 -17.71 -22.06 3.50
C ALA A 44 -16.46 -21.39 2.89
N GLU A 45 -16.61 -20.18 2.35
CA GLU A 45 -15.50 -19.37 1.83
C GLU A 45 -14.55 -18.92 2.95
N ALA A 46 -15.09 -18.41 4.07
CA ALA A 46 -14.27 -18.02 5.22
C ALA A 46 -13.48 -19.21 5.80
N GLU A 47 -14.09 -20.39 5.91
CA GLU A 47 -13.40 -21.60 6.35
C GLU A 47 -12.27 -22.01 5.40
N ALA A 48 -12.46 -21.87 4.09
CA ALA A 48 -11.42 -22.18 3.10
C ALA A 48 -10.21 -21.25 3.29
N LEU A 49 -10.45 -19.95 3.44
CA LEU A 49 -9.38 -18.96 3.69
C LEU A 49 -8.63 -19.23 5.01
N ILE A 50 -9.33 -19.64 6.06
CA ILE A 50 -8.68 -20.00 7.34
C ILE A 50 -7.76 -21.22 7.15
N ARG A 51 -8.21 -22.24 6.42
CA ARG A 51 -7.40 -23.44 6.16
C ARG A 51 -6.15 -23.14 5.33
N GLU A 52 -6.21 -22.19 4.41
CA GLU A 52 -5.04 -21.77 3.62
C GLU A 52 -3.92 -21.17 4.47
N LEU A 53 -4.27 -20.55 5.60
CA LEU A 53 -3.31 -19.92 6.51
C LEU A 53 -2.84 -20.86 7.64
N ASP A 54 -3.31 -22.09 7.69
CA ASP A 54 -3.12 -22.97 8.84
C ASP A 54 -1.65 -23.39 9.02
N ASN A 55 -1.03 -22.90 10.11
CA ASN A 55 0.27 -23.37 10.59
C ASN A 55 0.40 -23.13 12.11
N GLU A 56 1.38 -23.80 12.72
CA GLU A 56 1.58 -23.79 14.18
C GLU A 56 1.80 -22.39 14.75
N LEU A 57 2.60 -21.56 14.08
CA LEU A 57 2.87 -20.19 14.53
C LEU A 57 1.62 -19.31 14.47
N ILE A 58 0.79 -19.47 13.44
CA ILE A 58 -0.49 -18.75 13.33
C ILE A 58 -1.41 -19.15 14.49
N ARG A 59 -1.54 -20.44 14.81
CA ARG A 59 -2.35 -20.90 15.95
C ARG A 59 -1.85 -20.36 17.29
N GLU A 60 -0.54 -20.29 17.48
CA GLU A 60 0.06 -19.68 18.67
C GLU A 60 -0.32 -18.19 18.79
N GLN A 61 -0.19 -17.43 17.70
CA GLN A 61 -0.58 -16.01 17.69
C GLN A 61 -2.08 -15.81 17.88
N GLU A 62 -2.93 -16.65 17.28
CA GLU A 62 -4.37 -16.65 17.49
C GLU A 62 -4.74 -16.89 18.96
N ALA A 63 -4.06 -17.83 19.63
CA ALA A 63 -4.28 -18.09 21.05
C ALA A 63 -3.94 -16.86 21.91
N LEU A 64 -2.83 -16.17 21.60
CA LEU A 64 -2.43 -14.93 22.28
C LEU A 64 -3.44 -13.80 22.04
N LEU A 65 -3.91 -13.61 20.80
CA LEU A 65 -4.91 -12.60 20.46
C LEU A 65 -6.25 -12.89 21.13
N THR A 66 -6.69 -14.14 21.12
CA THR A 66 -7.93 -14.59 21.77
C THR A 66 -7.88 -14.31 23.27
N LYS A 67 -6.77 -14.66 23.92
CA LYS A 67 -6.55 -14.35 25.34
C LYS A 67 -6.61 -12.84 25.61
N ALA A 68 -5.93 -12.03 24.79
CA ALA A 68 -5.93 -10.57 24.95
C ALA A 68 -7.33 -9.94 24.77
N LEU A 69 -8.13 -10.45 23.84
CA LEU A 69 -9.53 -10.02 23.66
C LEU A 69 -10.41 -10.47 24.83
N GLN A 70 -10.22 -11.69 25.32
CA GLN A 70 -10.96 -12.22 26.46
C GLN A 70 -10.71 -11.40 27.74
N GLU A 71 -9.44 -11.09 28.03
CA GLU A 71 -9.05 -10.24 29.17
C GLU A 71 -9.70 -8.85 29.10
N LYS A 72 -9.92 -8.33 27.89
CA LYS A 72 -10.59 -7.05 27.64
C LYS A 72 -12.12 -7.15 27.51
N LYS A 73 -12.69 -8.37 27.60
CA LYS A 73 -14.12 -8.66 27.39
C LYS A 73 -14.62 -8.25 26.00
N LEU A 74 -13.81 -8.49 24.97
CA LEU A 74 -14.04 -8.14 23.57
C LEU A 74 -14.16 -9.37 22.66
N LEU A 75 -14.60 -10.53 23.16
CA LEU A 75 -14.90 -11.72 22.33
C LEU A 75 -16.32 -11.65 21.73
N ASP A 76 -16.70 -10.48 21.23
CA ASP A 76 -17.99 -10.19 20.63
C ASP A 76 -17.80 -9.45 19.30
N ALA A 77 -18.87 -8.88 18.74
CA ALA A 77 -18.80 -8.09 17.52
C ALA A 77 -17.86 -6.86 17.62
N ASN A 78 -17.67 -6.30 18.83
CA ASN A 78 -16.74 -5.18 19.04
C ASN A 78 -15.28 -5.63 18.92
N GLY A 79 -14.98 -6.88 19.28
CA GLY A 79 -13.69 -7.53 19.06
C GLY A 79 -13.24 -7.48 17.61
N ILE A 80 -14.16 -7.79 16.68
CA ILE A 80 -13.89 -7.76 15.24
C ILE A 80 -13.48 -6.35 14.80
N LEU A 81 -14.18 -5.31 15.24
CA LEU A 81 -13.86 -3.92 14.88
C LEU A 81 -12.48 -3.51 15.40
N VAL A 82 -12.12 -3.94 16.61
CA VAL A 82 -10.80 -3.70 17.20
C VAL A 82 -9.71 -4.44 16.42
N LEU A 83 -9.92 -5.71 16.06
CA LEU A 83 -8.99 -6.48 15.24
C LEU A 83 -8.79 -5.86 13.86
N ILE A 84 -9.85 -5.38 13.20
CA ILE A 84 -9.74 -4.67 11.92
C ILE A 84 -8.87 -3.42 12.07
N ARG A 85 -9.01 -2.65 13.16
CA ARG A 85 -8.18 -1.47 13.43
C ARG A 85 -6.72 -1.85 13.67
N TYR A 86 -6.43 -2.89 14.44
CA TYR A 86 -5.07 -3.40 14.63
C TYR A 86 -4.45 -3.87 13.32
N PHE A 87 -5.20 -4.65 12.54
CA PHE A 87 -4.73 -5.15 11.24
C PHE A 87 -4.45 -4.00 10.26
N ALA A 88 -5.30 -2.97 10.23
CA ALA A 88 -5.04 -1.78 9.44
C ALA A 88 -3.75 -1.05 9.88
N ALA A 89 -3.53 -0.91 11.18
CA ALA A 89 -2.30 -0.30 11.72
C ALA A 89 -1.04 -1.11 11.37
N LEU A 90 -1.09 -2.44 11.52
CA LEU A 90 -0.02 -3.36 11.15
C LEU A 90 0.28 -3.30 9.64
N SER A 91 -0.76 -3.32 8.81
CA SER A 91 -0.64 -3.21 7.35
C SER A 91 0.01 -1.89 6.93
N ILE A 92 -0.35 -0.78 7.58
CA ILE A 92 0.28 0.52 7.35
C ILE A 92 1.76 0.47 7.75
N ALA A 93 2.06 -0.01 8.96
CA ALA A 93 3.43 -0.12 9.47
C ALA A 93 4.30 -0.96 8.51
N TYR A 94 3.86 -2.16 8.15
CA TYR A 94 4.54 -3.03 7.19
C TYR A 94 4.80 -2.32 5.86
N SER A 95 3.76 -1.66 5.30
CA SER A 95 3.91 -0.92 4.05
C SER A 95 4.91 0.24 4.14
N PHE A 96 5.07 0.85 5.32
CA PHE A 96 6.08 1.88 5.57
C PHE A 96 7.48 1.27 5.66
N GLN A 97 7.64 0.06 6.19
CA GLN A 97 8.93 -0.63 6.18
C GLN A 97 9.40 -0.91 4.75
N GLU A 98 8.52 -1.45 3.91
CA GLU A 98 8.84 -1.72 2.51
C GLU A 98 9.23 -0.45 1.75
N VAL A 99 8.46 0.62 1.93
CA VAL A 99 8.76 1.94 1.35
C VAL A 99 10.11 2.45 1.84
N TYR A 100 10.37 2.38 3.16
CA TYR A 100 11.62 2.83 3.73
C TYR A 100 12.80 2.10 3.10
N HIS A 101 12.77 0.77 2.97
CA HIS A 101 13.89 0.02 2.41
C HIS A 101 14.22 0.37 0.96
N GLN A 102 13.23 0.84 0.19
CA GLN A 102 13.38 1.19 -1.22
C GLN A 102 13.72 2.67 -1.46
N LEU A 103 13.58 3.54 -0.45
CA LEU A 103 13.85 4.96 -0.58
C LEU A 103 15.34 5.30 -0.44
N TYR A 104 15.80 6.19 -1.32
CA TYR A 104 17.11 6.83 -1.23
C TYR A 104 17.12 7.99 -0.23
N GLY A 105 18.30 8.37 0.27
CA GLY A 105 18.47 9.49 1.20
C GLY A 105 17.98 10.81 0.61
N SER A 106 18.29 11.07 -0.66
CA SER A 106 17.78 12.22 -1.43
C SER A 106 16.24 12.35 -1.39
N GLN A 107 15.52 11.22 -1.51
CA GLN A 107 14.06 11.21 -1.46
C GLN A 107 13.54 11.48 -0.05
N MET A 108 14.21 10.97 0.98
CA MET A 108 13.89 11.31 2.37
C MET A 108 14.06 12.81 2.62
N GLY A 109 15.16 13.40 2.14
CA GLY A 109 15.40 14.84 2.23
C GLY A 109 14.33 15.67 1.53
N LEU A 110 13.87 15.23 0.35
CA LEU A 110 12.75 15.89 -0.33
C LEU A 110 11.44 15.79 0.46
N LEU A 111 11.15 14.64 1.08
CA LEU A 111 9.94 14.47 1.88
C LEU A 111 9.97 15.37 3.12
N ASP A 112 11.10 15.44 3.82
CA ASP A 112 11.27 16.35 4.97
C ASP A 112 11.10 17.80 4.53
N TYR A 113 11.74 18.20 3.43
CA TYR A 113 11.58 19.54 2.88
C TYR A 113 10.11 19.85 2.57
N LEU A 114 9.41 18.99 1.83
CA LEU A 114 7.99 19.20 1.50
C LEU A 114 7.08 19.19 2.73
N ASN A 115 7.45 18.50 3.82
CA ASN A 115 6.71 18.53 5.08
C ASN A 115 6.72 19.91 5.74
N GLU A 116 7.74 20.71 5.48
CA GLU A 116 7.86 22.10 5.95
C GLU A 116 7.13 23.10 5.03
N GLN A 117 6.75 22.69 3.81
CA GLN A 117 6.12 23.55 2.81
C GLN A 117 4.60 23.37 2.77
N ALA A 118 3.85 24.23 3.46
CA ALA A 118 2.39 24.16 3.52
C ALA A 118 1.70 24.15 2.15
N ASP A 119 2.23 24.91 1.18
CA ASP A 119 1.64 25.08 -0.16
C ASP A 119 2.25 24.19 -1.24
N GLY A 120 3.21 23.34 -0.87
CA GLY A 120 4.00 22.58 -1.83
C GLY A 120 4.89 23.46 -2.70
N GLN A 121 5.61 22.82 -3.61
CA GLN A 121 6.67 23.45 -4.39
C GLN A 121 6.56 23.12 -5.88
N PRO A 122 6.91 24.06 -6.78
CA PRO A 122 7.05 23.77 -8.20
C PRO A 122 8.07 22.65 -8.43
N ILE A 123 7.86 21.84 -9.48
CA ILE A 123 8.71 20.69 -9.77
C ILE A 123 10.18 21.06 -9.97
N ASP A 124 10.47 22.23 -10.56
CA ASP A 124 11.83 22.68 -10.82
C ASP A 124 12.61 23.00 -9.53
N VAL A 125 11.91 23.39 -8.46
CA VAL A 125 12.51 23.60 -7.13
C VAL A 125 12.96 22.27 -6.50
N LEU A 126 12.36 21.16 -6.92
CA LEU A 126 12.64 19.82 -6.39
C LEU A 126 13.73 19.09 -7.15
N ARG A 127 13.99 19.47 -8.41
CA ARG A 127 15.02 18.87 -9.27
C ARG A 127 16.42 18.84 -8.62
N PRO A 128 16.88 19.87 -7.88
CA PRO A 128 18.18 19.83 -7.21
C PRO A 128 18.40 18.66 -6.24
N PHE A 129 17.35 18.17 -5.57
CA PHE A 129 17.45 17.01 -4.67
C PHE A 129 17.93 15.75 -5.40
N TYR A 130 17.50 15.57 -6.64
CA TYR A 130 17.95 14.49 -7.51
C TYR A 130 19.31 14.79 -8.15
N SER A 131 19.48 15.98 -8.73
CA SER A 131 20.69 16.32 -9.49
C SER A 131 21.96 16.20 -8.65
N LEU A 132 21.90 16.57 -7.37
CA LEU A 132 23.03 16.47 -6.44
C LEU A 132 23.50 15.02 -6.31
N VAL A 133 22.59 14.09 -5.99
CA VAL A 133 22.95 12.68 -5.80
C VAL A 133 23.24 11.95 -7.11
N ALA A 134 22.56 12.30 -8.20
CA ALA A 134 22.84 11.73 -9.51
C ALA A 134 24.26 12.08 -9.99
N SER A 135 24.77 13.26 -9.64
CA SER A 135 26.15 13.66 -9.94
C SER A 135 27.18 12.90 -9.08
N GLN A 136 26.86 12.65 -7.81
CA GLN A 136 27.73 11.93 -6.87
C GLN A 136 27.77 10.41 -7.13
N TYR A 137 26.64 9.84 -7.55
CA TYR A 137 26.45 8.40 -7.75
C TYR A 137 26.06 8.08 -9.19
N SER A 138 26.80 8.63 -10.15
CA SER A 138 26.49 8.55 -11.58
C SER A 138 26.27 7.13 -12.12
N VAL A 139 26.99 6.13 -11.59
CA VAL A 139 26.81 4.73 -11.98
C VAL A 139 25.43 4.20 -11.59
N LEU A 140 24.93 4.53 -10.39
CA LEU A 140 23.60 4.11 -9.92
C LEU A 140 22.48 4.84 -10.67
N TYR A 141 22.69 6.13 -10.97
CA TYR A 141 21.68 6.99 -11.58
C TYR A 141 21.70 7.01 -13.12
N LYS A 142 22.66 6.33 -13.77
CA LYS A 142 22.82 6.32 -15.23
C LYS A 142 21.52 5.98 -15.99
N ASN A 143 20.72 5.06 -15.42
CA ASN A 143 19.46 4.60 -16.00
C ASN A 143 18.24 4.92 -15.12
N TYR A 144 18.38 5.85 -14.17
CA TYR A 144 17.31 6.20 -13.23
C TYR A 144 17.04 7.69 -13.30
N SER A 145 16.03 8.07 -14.08
CA SER A 145 15.71 9.48 -14.36
C SER A 145 15.04 10.18 -13.17
N PHE A 146 15.00 11.51 -13.21
CA PHE A 146 14.29 12.31 -12.22
C PHE A 146 12.79 11.93 -12.16
N GLU A 147 12.18 11.65 -13.29
CA GLU A 147 10.77 11.28 -13.41
C GLU A 147 10.50 9.92 -12.77
N GLN A 148 11.41 8.96 -12.90
CA GLN A 148 11.31 7.67 -12.20
C GLN A 148 11.52 7.83 -10.70
N TRP A 149 12.52 8.64 -10.31
CA TRP A 149 12.83 8.97 -8.92
C TRP A 149 11.67 9.66 -8.19
N LEU A 150 11.04 10.65 -8.83
CA LEU A 150 9.87 11.34 -8.29
C LEU A 150 8.60 10.48 -8.43
N GLY A 151 8.50 9.72 -9.52
CA GLY A 151 7.41 8.79 -9.82
C GLY A 151 7.26 7.76 -8.72
N PHE A 152 8.35 7.21 -8.21
CA PHE A 152 8.31 6.30 -7.05
C PHE A 152 7.57 6.91 -5.85
N LEU A 153 7.83 8.18 -5.51
CA LEU A 153 7.16 8.85 -4.41
C LEU A 153 5.67 9.08 -4.67
N LYS A 154 5.30 9.36 -5.92
CA LYS A 154 3.90 9.48 -6.37
C LYS A 154 3.18 8.13 -6.30
N ASP A 155 3.81 7.05 -6.79
CA ASP A 155 3.27 5.69 -6.82
C ASP A 155 3.05 5.12 -5.41
N ARG A 156 3.93 5.47 -4.47
CA ARG A 156 3.78 5.15 -3.05
C ARG A 156 2.83 6.08 -2.30
N VAL A 157 2.26 7.07 -3.00
CA VAL A 157 1.31 8.08 -2.50
C VAL A 157 1.90 8.89 -1.34
N LEU A 158 3.21 9.13 -1.35
CA LEU A 158 3.89 9.95 -0.34
C LEU A 158 3.81 11.44 -0.69
N ILE A 159 3.79 11.73 -1.99
CA ILE A 159 3.57 13.06 -2.55
C ILE A 159 2.44 13.01 -3.57
N ARG A 160 1.88 14.17 -3.90
CA ARG A 160 0.92 14.36 -4.98
C ARG A 160 1.14 15.69 -5.68
N GLU A 161 0.54 15.85 -6.84
CA GLU A 161 0.61 17.08 -7.62
C GLU A 161 -0.76 17.76 -7.64
N ASP A 162 -0.82 18.98 -7.12
CA ASP A 162 -2.03 19.79 -7.02
C ASP A 162 -1.74 21.14 -7.70
N GLY A 163 -2.33 21.40 -8.88
CA GLY A 163 -2.20 22.69 -9.58
C GLY A 163 -0.75 23.04 -9.97
N GLY A 164 0.02 22.06 -10.46
CA GLY A 164 1.43 22.25 -10.84
C GLY A 164 2.41 22.36 -9.65
N ARG A 165 1.93 22.13 -8.42
CA ARG A 165 2.75 22.12 -7.20
C ARG A 165 2.75 20.73 -6.59
N ILE A 166 3.93 20.26 -6.22
CA ILE A 166 4.12 18.98 -5.54
C ILE A 166 3.97 19.20 -4.04
N ARG A 167 3.12 18.41 -3.40
CA ARG A 167 2.80 18.47 -1.96
C ARG A 167 3.01 17.11 -1.31
N ILE A 168 3.40 17.11 -0.04
CA ILE A 168 3.38 15.89 0.77
C ILE A 168 1.93 15.49 1.11
N THR A 169 1.62 14.20 1.01
CA THR A 169 0.30 13.68 1.37
C THR A 169 0.19 13.45 2.88
N VAL A 170 -1.01 13.15 3.37
CA VAL A 170 -1.20 12.64 4.75
C VAL A 170 -0.35 11.39 4.96
N ARG A 171 -0.32 10.47 3.99
CA ARG A 171 0.47 9.25 4.05
C ARG A 171 1.98 9.53 4.14
N GLY A 172 2.47 10.52 3.39
CA GLY A 172 3.87 10.95 3.48
C GLY A 172 4.24 11.49 4.87
N ARG A 173 3.36 12.29 5.49
CA ARG A 173 3.59 12.81 6.85
C ARG A 173 3.52 11.72 7.92
N GLU A 174 2.56 10.81 7.81
CA GLU A 174 2.47 9.65 8.70
C GLU A 174 3.69 8.72 8.55
N PHE A 175 4.20 8.56 7.32
CA PHE A 175 5.43 7.84 7.05
C PHE A 175 6.62 8.47 7.80
N LEU A 176 6.85 9.79 7.65
CA LEU A 176 7.91 10.49 8.38
C LEU A 176 7.74 10.38 9.90
N THR A 177 6.51 10.50 10.41
CA THR A 177 6.20 10.31 11.84
C THR A 177 6.54 8.90 12.31
N HIS A 178 6.24 7.89 11.49
CA HIS A 178 6.58 6.49 11.78
C HIS A 178 8.10 6.28 11.86
N LEU A 179 8.87 6.87 10.95
CA LEU A 179 10.35 6.81 11.00
C LEU A 179 10.90 7.33 12.33
N THR A 180 10.39 8.48 12.79
CA THR A 180 10.79 9.06 14.08
C THR A 180 10.44 8.15 15.24
N LYS A 181 9.23 7.57 15.26
CA LYS A 181 8.79 6.64 16.32
C LYS A 181 9.64 5.37 16.39
N MET A 182 10.09 4.87 15.24
CA MET A 182 10.90 3.65 15.14
C MET A 182 12.41 3.91 15.30
N GLY A 183 12.84 5.18 15.40
CA GLY A 183 14.26 5.55 15.49
C GLY A 183 15.04 5.28 14.19
N TRP A 184 14.37 5.26 13.04
CA TRP A 184 15.01 4.97 11.76
C TRP A 184 15.72 6.18 11.19
N THR A 185 16.95 5.97 10.68
CA THR A 185 17.75 7.06 10.12
C THR A 185 17.16 7.57 8.80
N LYS A 186 17.02 8.88 8.69
CA LYS A 186 16.72 9.56 7.42
C LYS A 186 17.97 9.85 6.61
N ASN A 187 19.14 9.87 7.27
CA ASN A 187 20.43 10.04 6.62
C ASN A 187 20.89 8.70 6.05
N ARG A 188 20.69 8.53 4.74
CA ARG A 188 20.99 7.31 3.99
C ARG A 188 21.81 7.67 2.75
N LEU A 189 22.54 6.69 2.24
CA LEU A 189 23.29 6.84 0.99
C LEU A 189 22.33 6.95 -0.21
N GLY A 190 22.73 7.75 -1.21
CA GLY A 190 21.98 8.01 -2.45
C GLY A 190 20.86 9.03 -2.29
#